data_AF-A0A9P8HYV0-F1
#
_entry.id   AF-A0A9P8HYV0-F1
#
_cell.length_a   1.000
_cell.length_b   1.000
_cell.length_c   1.000
_cell.angle_alpha   90.00
_cell.angle_beta   90.00
_cell.angle_gamma   90.00
#
_symmetry.space_group_name_H-M   'P 1'
#
loop_
_entity.id
_entity.type
_entity.pdbx_description
1 polymer ?
#
loop_
_entity_poly.entity_id
_entity_poly.type
_entity_poly.pdbx_seq_one_letter_code
_entity_poly.pdbx_strand_id
1 'polypeptide(L)'
;MLKCFCMSILLDNFRIDKKILQRILDFLPYPFLVAEFRNGTHTNIYVNQKFREEIGYTIADIPTIDDWFEKAYPDPTYRNEVMKSWGMLYQLAQRQRDDFVIMKASIRTNSRGDRWYEVKSSIFGRVQLVAFIDIHEVMLKKKELRRLNENKNKTLSILSHDLRGPIANLHELSKLALGHNLAQDEFFALVRNVNEKTFQTLEFLDTTLLWTRSNFDSIQITNEQIDLKGIVWDILAIYNDSFHDKKITVTQALSKDLKISCDPSILTIVTRNLISNAIKFTPEGVTDTGIGMTPDVVTEILSDNYTSRRGTRQEKVTETPYKPSEEFQIQVDFQFKQRNNTSANTVEFVETDVQRAKNQSSTGLRPYLILNLKFLKLSDQEVKVKAVNNVHHVLFNKKIKLEDTYKIDMGFTDDVKGRVTPHEVNIVLSSNDKKETSRIRLFIKDDGTFVVNGEARGKF
;
A
#
# COMPACT_ATOMS: atom_id res chain seq x y z
N MET A 1 16.57 -26.95 -54.16
CA MET A 1 15.49 -27.85 -53.72
C MET A 1 14.85 -27.26 -52.45
N LEU A 2 13.96 -26.27 -52.64
CA LEU A 2 13.25 -25.59 -51.56
C LEU A 2 12.09 -26.49 -51.07
N LYS A 3 12.10 -26.88 -49.79
CA LYS A 3 10.91 -27.40 -49.10
C LYS A 3 10.51 -26.40 -48.01
N CYS A 4 9.59 -25.51 -48.37
CA CYS A 4 8.78 -24.77 -47.42
C CYS A 4 8.08 -25.75 -46.47
N PHE A 5 8.15 -25.43 -45.18
CA PHE A 5 7.50 -26.08 -44.04
C PHE A 5 6.17 -26.80 -44.39
N CYS A 6 6.19 -28.14 -44.42
CA CYS A 6 4.96 -28.93 -44.34
C CYS A 6 4.57 -28.99 -42.86
N MET A 7 3.60 -28.17 -42.45
CA MET A 7 2.82 -28.42 -41.23
C MET A 7 2.05 -29.73 -41.44
N SER A 8 2.71 -30.86 -41.24
CA SER A 8 2.04 -32.13 -41.06
C SER A 8 2.66 -32.88 -39.90
N ILE A 9 1.86 -33.20 -38.90
CA ILE A 9 2.28 -34.01 -37.76
C ILE A 9 1.85 -35.44 -38.07
N LEU A 10 2.80 -36.37 -37.99
CA LEU A 10 2.53 -37.80 -38.01
C LEU A 10 2.43 -38.25 -36.56
N LEU A 11 1.23 -38.61 -36.14
CA LEU A 11 0.97 -39.26 -34.85
C LEU A 11 0.67 -40.72 -35.15
N ASP A 12 1.65 -41.59 -34.91
CA ASP A 12 1.63 -43.01 -35.26
C ASP A 12 1.22 -43.27 -36.72
N ASN A 13 -0.08 -43.45 -36.97
CA ASN A 13 -0.66 -43.74 -38.29
C ASN A 13 -1.55 -42.62 -38.87
N PHE A 14 -1.67 -41.49 -38.17
CA PHE A 14 -2.48 -40.35 -38.60
C PHE A 14 -1.61 -39.21 -39.11
N ARG A 15 -1.86 -38.78 -40.34
CA ARG A 15 -1.25 -37.57 -40.91
C ARG A 15 -2.22 -36.40 -40.70
N ILE A 16 -1.89 -35.53 -39.76
CA ILE A 16 -2.59 -34.25 -39.62
C ILE A 16 -2.06 -33.34 -40.71
N ASP A 17 -2.90 -32.94 -41.65
CA ASP A 17 -2.52 -31.98 -42.69
C ASP A 17 -2.56 -30.53 -42.18
N LYS A 18 -2.08 -29.59 -42.99
CA LYS A 18 -1.99 -28.17 -42.63
C LYS A 18 -3.36 -27.57 -42.29
N LYS A 19 -4.44 -27.97 -42.98
CA LYS A 19 -5.78 -27.41 -42.76
C LYS A 19 -6.35 -27.89 -41.42
N ILE A 20 -6.14 -29.16 -41.09
CA ILE A 20 -6.56 -29.75 -39.82
C ILE A 20 -5.76 -29.13 -38.68
N LEU A 21 -4.44 -28.98 -38.82
CA LEU A 21 -3.61 -28.35 -37.79
C LEU A 21 -4.01 -26.90 -37.52
N GLN A 22 -4.31 -26.12 -38.56
CA GLN A 22 -4.83 -24.76 -38.40
C GLN A 22 -6.14 -24.74 -37.62
N ARG A 23 -7.10 -25.62 -37.96
CA ARG A 23 -8.36 -25.74 -37.21
C ARG A 23 -8.15 -26.13 -35.75
N ILE A 24 -7.19 -27.00 -35.46
CA ILE A 24 -6.84 -27.37 -34.07
C ILE A 24 -6.31 -26.15 -33.32
N LEU A 25 -5.37 -25.40 -33.91
CA LEU A 25 -4.80 -24.20 -33.28
C LEU A 25 -5.82 -23.06 -33.12
N ASP A 26 -6.74 -22.92 -34.07
CA ASP A 26 -7.84 -21.96 -34.01
C ASP A 26 -8.92 -22.36 -32.98
N PHE A 27 -9.07 -23.66 -32.67
CA PHE A 27 -9.95 -24.14 -31.61
C PHE A 27 -9.41 -23.82 -30.20
N LEU A 28 -8.10 -23.63 -30.04
CA LEU A 28 -7.52 -23.37 -28.72
C LEU A 28 -8.01 -22.03 -28.15
N PRO A 29 -8.37 -21.97 -26.86
CA PRO A 29 -9.00 -20.79 -26.25
C PRO A 29 -8.01 -19.68 -25.90
N TYR A 30 -6.77 -19.75 -26.39
CA TYR A 30 -5.71 -18.79 -26.08
C TYR A 30 -5.12 -18.22 -27.37
N PRO A 31 -4.70 -16.95 -27.38
CA PRO A 31 -3.86 -16.41 -28.43
C PRO A 31 -2.55 -17.20 -28.59
N PHE A 32 -2.23 -17.60 -29.81
CA PHE A 32 -0.96 -18.21 -30.18
C PHE A 32 -0.27 -17.47 -31.31
N LEU A 33 1.05 -17.41 -31.21
CA LEU A 33 1.96 -16.98 -32.26
C LEU A 33 3.01 -18.07 -32.46
N VAL A 34 3.28 -18.39 -33.72
CA VAL A 34 4.34 -19.31 -34.13
C VAL A 34 5.31 -18.56 -35.02
N ALA A 35 6.58 -18.60 -34.66
CA ALA A 35 7.67 -18.05 -35.43
C ALA A 35 8.65 -19.15 -35.85
N GLU A 36 9.39 -18.92 -36.93
CA GLU A 36 10.44 -19.80 -37.41
C GLU A 36 11.73 -19.01 -37.58
N PHE A 37 12.83 -19.55 -37.06
CA PHE A 37 14.14 -18.99 -37.25
C PHE A 37 14.65 -19.26 -38.67
N ARG A 38 14.72 -18.21 -39.50
CA ARG A 38 15.21 -18.24 -40.88
C ARG A 38 16.15 -17.07 -41.13
N ASN A 39 17.29 -17.33 -41.78
CA ASN A 39 18.24 -16.30 -42.21
C ASN A 39 18.71 -15.33 -41.10
N GLY A 40 18.80 -15.81 -39.86
CA GLY A 40 19.23 -14.99 -38.72
C GLY A 40 18.12 -14.25 -37.98
N THR A 41 16.86 -14.35 -38.42
CA THR A 41 15.71 -13.66 -37.82
C THR A 41 14.57 -14.62 -37.55
N HIS A 42 13.79 -14.36 -36.49
CA HIS A 42 12.55 -15.11 -36.23
C HIS A 42 11.40 -14.49 -37.03
N THR A 43 10.99 -15.17 -38.10
CA THR A 43 9.86 -14.75 -38.93
C THR A 43 8.56 -15.33 -38.37
N ASN A 44 7.55 -14.50 -38.16
CA ASN A 44 6.24 -14.97 -37.71
C ASN A 44 5.54 -15.68 -38.87
N ILE A 45 5.14 -16.94 -38.66
CA ILE A 45 4.58 -17.80 -39.72
C ILE A 45 3.11 -18.14 -39.50
N TYR A 46 2.61 -18.01 -38.28
CA TYR A 46 1.20 -18.27 -37.96
C TYR A 46 0.76 -17.52 -36.70
N VAL A 47 -0.48 -17.03 -36.72
CA VAL A 47 -1.23 -16.60 -35.53
C VAL A 47 -2.63 -17.21 -35.62
N ASN A 48 -3.19 -17.63 -34.49
CA ASN A 48 -4.53 -18.23 -34.48
C ASN A 48 -5.65 -17.17 -34.45
N GLN A 49 -6.89 -17.62 -34.54
CA GLN A 49 -8.07 -16.76 -34.49
C GLN A 49 -8.13 -15.96 -33.19
N LYS A 50 -7.87 -16.58 -32.04
CA LYS A 50 -7.87 -15.89 -30.74
C LYS A 50 -6.86 -14.75 -30.67
N PHE A 51 -5.67 -14.92 -31.26
CA PHE A 51 -4.69 -13.85 -31.35
C PHE A 51 -5.22 -12.63 -32.13
N ARG A 52 -5.89 -12.86 -33.25
CA ARG A 52 -6.50 -11.77 -34.03
C ARG A 52 -7.65 -11.09 -33.28
N GLU A 53 -8.43 -11.84 -32.51
CA GLU A 53 -9.57 -11.28 -31.75
C GLU A 53 -9.12 -10.46 -30.53
N GLU A 54 -8.16 -10.97 -29.76
CA GLU A 54 -7.81 -10.40 -28.45
C GLU A 54 -6.60 -9.46 -28.50
N ILE A 55 -5.60 -9.78 -29.31
CA ILE A 55 -4.38 -8.97 -29.47
C ILE A 55 -4.52 -8.01 -30.65
N GLY A 56 -5.15 -8.46 -31.75
CA GLY A 56 -5.59 -7.57 -32.82
C GLY A 56 -4.59 -7.32 -33.96
N TYR A 57 -3.47 -8.02 -33.99
CA TYR A 57 -2.49 -7.94 -35.09
C TYR A 57 -2.52 -9.17 -35.98
N THR A 58 -2.20 -8.97 -37.26
CA THR A 58 -2.00 -10.03 -38.25
C THR A 58 -0.52 -10.21 -38.55
N ILE A 59 -0.14 -11.31 -39.21
CA ILE A 59 1.26 -11.57 -39.61
C ILE A 59 1.78 -10.47 -40.55
N ALA A 60 0.91 -9.83 -41.34
CA ALA A 60 1.30 -8.71 -42.19
C ALA A 60 1.71 -7.47 -41.37
N ASP A 61 1.11 -7.27 -40.19
CA ASP A 61 1.42 -6.17 -39.28
C ASP A 61 2.70 -6.43 -38.46
N ILE A 62 2.98 -7.72 -38.19
CA ILE A 62 4.10 -8.19 -37.38
C ILE A 62 4.84 -9.32 -38.11
N PRO A 63 5.54 -9.04 -39.22
CA PRO A 63 6.17 -10.10 -40.02
C PRO A 63 7.34 -10.79 -39.30
N THR A 64 8.00 -10.11 -38.36
CA THR A 64 9.06 -10.69 -37.52
C THR A 64 8.75 -10.54 -36.03
N ILE A 65 9.47 -11.31 -35.20
CA ILE A 65 9.40 -11.11 -33.74
C ILE A 65 9.83 -9.70 -33.37
N ASP A 66 10.80 -9.10 -34.07
CA ASP A 66 11.25 -7.74 -33.77
C ASP A 66 10.12 -6.72 -34.02
N ASP A 67 9.39 -6.85 -35.14
CA ASP A 67 8.19 -6.04 -35.42
C ASP A 67 7.11 -6.22 -34.35
N TRP A 68 6.93 -7.46 -33.88
CA TRP A 68 6.04 -7.75 -32.76
C TRP A 68 6.46 -7.00 -31.49
N PHE A 69 7.74 -7.00 -31.14
CA PHE A 69 8.23 -6.25 -29.97
C PHE A 69 8.00 -4.74 -30.11
N GLU A 70 8.13 -4.18 -31.31
CA GLU A 70 7.83 -2.75 -31.53
C GLU A 70 6.35 -2.40 -31.31
N LYS A 71 5.45 -3.26 -31.80
CA LYS A 71 4.00 -3.03 -31.65
C LYS A 71 3.51 -3.31 -30.24
N ALA A 72 3.94 -4.43 -29.65
CA ALA A 72 3.53 -4.88 -28.32
C ALA A 72 4.08 -3.98 -27.21
N TYR A 73 5.27 -3.39 -27.41
CA TYR A 73 5.97 -2.55 -26.44
C TYR A 73 6.46 -1.24 -27.08
N PRO A 74 5.58 -0.25 -27.31
CA PRO A 74 5.94 0.98 -28.00
C PRO A 74 6.98 1.85 -27.28
N ASP A 75 7.07 1.77 -25.94
CA ASP A 75 8.08 2.46 -25.14
C ASP A 75 9.45 1.74 -25.29
N PRO A 76 10.48 2.39 -25.87
CA PRO A 76 11.79 1.78 -26.05
C PRO A 76 12.46 1.32 -24.75
N THR A 77 12.24 2.03 -23.64
CA THR A 77 12.85 1.68 -22.35
C THR A 77 12.27 0.38 -21.83
N TYR A 78 10.94 0.31 -21.76
CA TYR A 78 10.23 -0.89 -21.33
C TYR A 78 10.46 -2.06 -22.30
N ARG A 79 10.44 -1.83 -23.62
CA ARG A 79 10.76 -2.85 -24.63
C ARG A 79 12.12 -3.48 -24.40
N ASN A 80 13.15 -2.66 -24.16
CA ASN A 80 14.50 -3.15 -23.87
C ASN A 80 14.57 -3.97 -22.58
N GLU A 81 13.84 -3.57 -21.53
CA GLU A 81 13.72 -4.34 -20.29
C GLU A 81 13.08 -5.71 -20.52
N VAL A 82 11.97 -5.76 -21.26
CA VAL A 82 11.25 -6.98 -21.61
C VAL A 82 12.14 -7.91 -22.44
N MET A 83 12.83 -7.40 -23.47
CA MET A 83 13.74 -8.19 -24.31
C MET A 83 14.90 -8.78 -23.51
N LYS A 84 15.54 -7.97 -22.64
CA LYS A 84 16.61 -8.45 -21.74
C LYS A 84 16.11 -9.55 -20.80
N SER A 85 14.91 -9.36 -20.23
CA SER A 85 14.31 -10.33 -19.31
C SER A 85 14.04 -11.66 -19.99
N TRP A 86 13.47 -11.65 -21.21
CA TRP A 86 13.31 -12.86 -22.02
C TRP A 86 14.65 -13.54 -22.32
N GLY A 87 15.65 -12.78 -22.77
CA GLY A 87 16.98 -13.32 -23.07
C GLY A 87 17.59 -14.06 -21.87
N MET A 88 17.44 -13.49 -20.67
CA MET A 88 17.89 -14.11 -19.43
C MET A 88 17.09 -15.37 -19.07
N LEU A 89 15.75 -15.34 -19.20
CA LEU A 89 14.90 -16.49 -18.93
C LEU A 89 15.24 -17.68 -19.84
N TYR A 90 15.47 -17.45 -21.13
CA TYR A 90 15.90 -18.51 -22.04
C TYR A 90 17.26 -19.10 -21.69
N GLN A 91 18.23 -18.26 -21.30
CA GLN A 91 19.53 -18.74 -20.85
C GLN A 91 19.42 -19.60 -19.58
N LEU A 92 18.54 -19.22 -18.65
CA LEU A 92 18.28 -19.99 -17.44
C LEU A 92 17.59 -21.32 -17.75
N ALA A 93 16.54 -21.31 -18.59
CA ALA A 93 15.83 -22.52 -19.01
C ALA A 93 16.77 -23.53 -19.70
N GLN A 94 17.68 -23.06 -20.57
CA GLN A 94 18.70 -23.92 -21.20
C GLN A 94 19.63 -24.58 -20.17
N ARG A 95 20.03 -23.87 -19.12
CA ARG A 95 20.88 -24.42 -18.04
C ARG A 95 20.14 -25.43 -17.18
N GLN A 96 18.85 -25.20 -16.94
CA GLN A 96 18.00 -26.06 -16.11
C GLN A 96 17.36 -27.22 -16.90
N ARG A 97 17.52 -27.22 -18.23
CA ARG A 97 16.86 -28.14 -19.17
C ARG A 97 15.33 -28.06 -19.12
N ASP A 98 14.82 -26.85 -18.93
CA ASP A 98 13.38 -26.58 -19.02
C ASP A 98 12.96 -26.39 -20.48
N ASP A 99 11.81 -26.96 -20.82
CA ASP A 99 11.27 -26.91 -22.19
C ASP A 99 10.61 -25.58 -22.54
N PHE A 100 10.34 -24.71 -21.57
CA PHE A 100 9.62 -23.45 -21.79
C PHE A 100 10.00 -22.37 -20.77
N VAL A 101 9.65 -21.13 -21.11
CA VAL A 101 9.80 -19.94 -20.27
C VAL A 101 8.44 -19.25 -20.12
N ILE A 102 8.21 -18.64 -18.95
CA ILE A 102 6.99 -17.88 -18.65
C ILE A 102 7.38 -16.50 -18.15
N MET A 103 6.73 -15.46 -18.65
CA MET A 103 6.90 -14.09 -18.18
C MET A 103 5.58 -13.32 -18.21
N LYS A 104 5.37 -12.45 -17.22
CA LYS A 104 4.22 -11.54 -17.20
C LYS A 104 4.63 -10.19 -17.79
N ALA A 105 3.85 -9.68 -18.74
CA ALA A 105 4.12 -8.40 -19.37
C ALA A 105 2.82 -7.66 -19.70
N SER A 106 2.85 -6.33 -19.58
CA SER A 106 1.84 -5.46 -20.20
C SER A 106 2.12 -5.35 -21.68
N ILE A 107 1.12 -5.65 -22.52
CA ILE A 107 1.18 -5.68 -23.97
C ILE A 107 0.17 -4.69 -24.53
N ARG A 108 0.62 -3.84 -25.46
CA ARG A 108 -0.26 -2.99 -26.26
C ARG A 108 -0.99 -3.85 -27.28
N THR A 109 -2.31 -3.98 -27.12
CA THR A 109 -3.18 -4.61 -28.12
C THR A 109 -3.69 -3.57 -29.11
N ASN A 110 -3.94 -3.98 -30.35
CA ASN A 110 -4.51 -3.09 -31.38
C ASN A 110 -6.00 -2.77 -31.10
N SER A 111 -6.70 -3.67 -30.40
CA SER A 111 -8.16 -3.61 -30.21
C SER A 111 -8.61 -3.20 -28.81
N ARG A 112 -7.82 -3.44 -27.76
CA ARG A 112 -8.24 -3.33 -26.34
C ARG A 112 -7.27 -2.52 -25.45
N GLY A 113 -6.36 -1.76 -26.05
CA GLY A 113 -5.35 -0.99 -25.31
C GLY A 113 -4.31 -1.87 -24.60
N ASP A 114 -3.71 -1.35 -23.53
CA ASP A 114 -2.70 -2.08 -22.75
C ASP A 114 -3.34 -3.11 -21.82
N ARG A 115 -2.94 -4.38 -21.96
CA ARG A 115 -3.41 -5.48 -21.12
C ARG A 115 -2.28 -6.35 -20.60
N TRP A 116 -2.47 -6.97 -19.44
CA TRP A 116 -1.47 -7.85 -18.85
C TRP A 116 -1.66 -9.27 -19.33
N TYR A 117 -0.59 -9.86 -19.86
CA TYR A 117 -0.57 -11.26 -20.27
C TYR A 117 0.52 -12.01 -19.53
N GLU A 118 0.23 -13.25 -19.18
CA GLU A 118 1.25 -14.25 -18.93
C GLU A 118 1.61 -14.89 -20.27
N VAL A 119 2.82 -14.60 -20.72
CA VAL A 119 3.34 -15.06 -22.00
C VAL A 119 4.18 -16.29 -21.73
N LYS A 120 3.82 -17.39 -22.36
CA LYS A 120 4.56 -18.65 -22.31
C LYS A 120 5.22 -18.87 -23.65
N SER A 121 6.51 -19.20 -23.68
CA SER A 121 7.19 -19.49 -24.93
C SER A 121 8.13 -20.69 -24.81
N SER A 122 8.22 -21.43 -25.90
CA SER A 122 9.04 -22.63 -26.03
C SER A 122 9.65 -22.67 -27.43
N ILE A 123 10.87 -23.20 -27.52
CA ILE A 123 11.63 -23.30 -28.77
C ILE A 123 11.85 -24.78 -29.07
N PHE A 124 11.37 -25.21 -30.24
CA PHE A 124 11.48 -26.57 -30.76
C PHE A 124 12.32 -26.55 -32.05
N GLY A 125 13.63 -26.72 -31.90
CA GLY A 125 14.57 -26.62 -33.02
C GLY A 125 14.55 -25.22 -33.64
N ARG A 126 14.01 -25.08 -34.87
CA ARG A 126 13.87 -23.78 -35.55
C ARG A 126 12.53 -23.10 -35.31
N VAL A 127 11.59 -23.76 -34.63
CA VAL A 127 10.25 -23.21 -34.40
C VAL A 127 10.16 -22.65 -33.00
N GLN A 128 9.61 -21.46 -32.87
CA GLN A 128 9.25 -20.87 -31.59
C GLN A 128 7.72 -20.80 -31.48
N LEU A 129 7.19 -21.32 -30.38
CA LEU A 129 5.78 -21.21 -30.03
C LEU A 129 5.65 -20.19 -28.90
N VAL A 130 4.68 -19.28 -29.02
CA VAL A 130 4.35 -18.28 -28.02
C VAL A 130 2.85 -18.35 -27.76
N ALA A 131 2.46 -18.49 -26.50
CA ALA A 131 1.08 -18.47 -26.03
C ALA A 131 0.89 -17.27 -25.12
N PHE A 132 -0.27 -16.62 -25.19
CA PHE A 132 -0.60 -15.48 -24.34
C PHE A 132 -1.85 -15.82 -23.52
N ILE A 133 -1.75 -15.69 -22.21
CA ILE A 133 -2.85 -15.93 -21.27
C ILE A 133 -3.23 -14.57 -20.68
N ASP A 134 -4.43 -14.06 -20.98
CA ASP A 134 -4.91 -12.79 -20.42
C ASP A 134 -5.05 -12.93 -18.90
N ILE A 135 -4.27 -12.14 -18.17
CA ILE A 135 -4.30 -12.06 -16.70
C ILE A 135 -4.65 -10.66 -16.22
N HIS A 136 -5.21 -9.82 -17.10
CA HIS A 136 -5.47 -8.41 -16.82
C HIS A 136 -6.42 -8.23 -15.64
N GLU A 137 -7.55 -8.95 -15.62
CA GLU A 137 -8.50 -8.89 -14.50
C GLU A 137 -7.86 -9.40 -13.19
N VAL A 138 -7.06 -10.47 -13.28
CA VAL A 138 -6.36 -11.03 -12.12
C VAL A 138 -5.37 -10.01 -11.55
N MET A 139 -4.64 -9.30 -12.42
CA MET A 139 -3.70 -8.25 -12.02
C MET A 139 -4.40 -7.02 -11.42
N LEU A 140 -5.56 -6.61 -11.97
CA LEU A 140 -6.37 -5.53 -11.42
C LEU A 140 -6.91 -5.88 -10.03
N LYS A 141 -7.56 -7.04 -9.88
CA LYS A 141 -8.07 -7.51 -8.58
C LYS A 141 -6.95 -7.66 -7.56
N LYS A 142 -5.78 -8.17 -7.97
CA LYS A 142 -4.61 -8.27 -7.09
C LYS A 142 -4.11 -6.90 -6.63
N LYS A 143 -4.10 -5.90 -7.51
CA LYS A 143 -3.70 -4.53 -7.17
C LYS A 143 -4.69 -3.89 -6.20
N GLU A 144 -5.98 -4.07 -6.44
CA GLU A 144 -7.04 -3.58 -5.56
C GLU A 144 -6.99 -4.21 -4.18
N LEU A 145 -6.89 -5.55 -4.11
CA LEU A 145 -6.75 -6.28 -2.85
C LEU A 145 -5.52 -5.83 -2.06
N ARG A 146 -4.40 -5.59 -2.75
CA ARG A 146 -3.19 -5.03 -2.13
C ARG A 146 -3.42 -3.65 -1.56
N ARG A 147 -4.06 -2.76 -2.33
CA ARG A 147 -4.40 -1.41 -1.87
C ARG A 147 -5.28 -1.45 -0.61
N LEU A 148 -6.30 -2.31 -0.61
CA LEU A 148 -7.17 -2.52 0.55
C LEU A 148 -6.40 -3.05 1.75
N ASN A 149 -5.51 -4.02 1.55
CA ASN A 149 -4.70 -4.59 2.61
C ASN A 149 -3.67 -3.59 3.18
N GLU A 150 -3.07 -2.75 2.32
CA GLU A 150 -2.18 -1.66 2.74
C GLU A 150 -2.94 -0.62 3.57
N ASN A 151 -4.12 -0.22 3.13
CA ASN A 151 -5.00 0.67 3.90
C ASN A 151 -5.34 0.03 5.25
N LYS A 152 -5.67 -1.26 5.28
CA LYS A 152 -5.92 -2.03 6.52
C LYS A 152 -4.75 -2.00 7.48
N ASN A 153 -3.55 -2.32 6.99
CA ASN A 153 -2.36 -2.34 7.82
C ASN A 153 -1.99 -0.93 8.32
N LYS A 154 -2.16 0.10 7.49
CA LYS A 154 -1.94 1.49 7.88
C LYS A 154 -2.89 1.91 9.00
N THR A 155 -4.18 1.59 8.88
CA THR A 155 -5.20 1.83 9.92
C THR A 155 -4.86 1.15 11.23
N LEU A 156 -4.57 -0.16 11.19
CA LEU A 156 -4.18 -0.93 12.39
C LEU A 156 -2.90 -0.40 13.05
N SER A 157 -1.98 0.11 12.24
CA SER A 157 -0.74 0.69 12.75
C SER A 157 -0.94 2.04 13.44
N ILE A 158 -1.77 2.93 12.87
CA ILE A 158 -2.15 4.21 13.50
C ILE A 158 -2.85 3.93 14.83
N LEU A 159 -3.85 3.03 14.81
CA LEU A 159 -4.55 2.54 15.99
C LEU A 159 -3.58 2.06 17.09
N SER A 160 -2.63 1.19 16.71
CA SER A 160 -1.68 0.62 17.66
C SER A 160 -0.74 1.67 18.26
N HIS A 161 -0.31 2.65 17.46
CA HIS A 161 0.55 3.75 17.94
C HIS A 161 -0.19 4.63 18.94
N ASP A 162 -1.40 5.05 18.58
CA ASP A 162 -2.18 6.01 19.35
C ASP A 162 -2.83 5.39 20.60
N LEU A 163 -3.05 4.06 20.62
CA LEU A 163 -3.43 3.32 21.83
C LEU A 163 -2.27 3.06 22.79
N ARG A 164 -1.05 2.90 22.27
CA ARG A 164 0.11 2.55 23.10
C ARG A 164 0.43 3.63 24.14
N GLY A 165 0.30 4.90 23.77
CA GLY A 165 0.51 6.04 24.67
C GLY A 165 -0.42 6.02 25.90
N PRO A 166 -1.75 6.07 25.72
CA PRO A 166 -2.69 6.02 26.82
C PRO A 166 -2.56 4.76 27.68
N ILE A 167 -2.39 3.58 27.07
CA ILE A 167 -2.21 2.33 27.83
C ILE A 167 -0.92 2.34 28.64
N ALA A 168 0.19 2.86 28.09
CA ALA A 168 1.44 3.00 28.84
C ALA A 168 1.28 3.94 30.04
N ASN A 169 0.58 5.07 29.85
CA ASN A 169 0.26 6.00 30.94
C ASN A 169 -0.59 5.35 32.03
N LEU A 170 -1.63 4.60 31.65
CA LEU A 170 -2.46 3.86 32.61
C LEU A 170 -1.66 2.82 33.38
N HIS A 171 -0.76 2.12 32.70
CA HIS A 171 0.14 1.15 33.34
C HIS A 171 1.11 1.82 34.32
N GLU A 172 1.65 3.00 33.98
CA GLU A 172 2.56 3.75 34.83
C GLU A 172 1.84 4.34 36.05
N LEU A 173 0.64 4.92 35.88
CA LEU A 173 -0.20 5.35 36.99
C LEU A 173 -0.60 4.17 37.90
N SER A 174 -0.94 3.01 37.32
CA SER A 174 -1.22 1.81 38.11
C SER A 174 -0.01 1.34 38.91
N LYS A 175 1.21 1.43 38.36
CA LYS A 175 2.45 1.15 39.10
C LYS A 175 2.68 2.13 40.25
N LEU A 176 2.41 3.41 40.04
CA LEU A 176 2.51 4.42 41.10
C LEU A 176 1.51 4.13 42.22
N ALA A 177 0.28 3.73 41.88
CA ALA A 177 -0.75 3.35 42.86
C ALA A 177 -0.38 2.13 43.71
N LEU A 178 0.44 1.22 43.18
CA LEU A 178 0.97 0.05 43.91
C LEU A 178 2.15 0.41 44.85
N GLY A 179 2.67 1.64 44.77
CA GLY A 179 3.71 2.12 45.68
C GLY A 179 3.19 2.29 47.11
N HIS A 180 3.84 1.65 48.07
CA HIS A 180 3.35 1.51 49.45
C HIS A 180 3.35 2.78 50.34
N ASN A 181 3.43 3.99 49.79
CA ASN A 181 3.63 5.20 50.60
C ASN A 181 2.96 6.48 50.07
N LEU A 182 1.80 6.36 49.42
CA LEU A 182 1.00 7.51 48.98
C LEU A 182 0.09 8.01 50.11
N ALA A 183 0.02 9.34 50.28
CA ALA A 183 -0.99 9.94 51.13
C ALA A 183 -2.41 9.74 50.52
N GLN A 184 -3.45 9.79 51.34
CA GLN A 184 -4.81 9.43 50.90
C GLN A 184 -5.35 10.37 49.81
N ASP A 185 -5.04 11.65 49.91
CA ASP A 185 -5.33 12.69 48.91
C ASP A 185 -4.56 12.48 47.60
N GLU A 186 -3.27 12.15 47.67
CA GLU A 186 -2.46 11.80 46.49
C GLU A 186 -3.01 10.54 45.79
N PHE A 187 -3.44 9.54 46.56
CA PHE A 187 -4.07 8.34 46.02
C PHE A 187 -5.37 8.66 45.29
N PHE A 188 -6.26 9.47 45.88
CA PHE A 188 -7.50 9.88 45.23
C PHE A 188 -7.25 10.72 43.96
N ALA A 189 -6.25 11.61 43.96
CA ALA A 189 -5.86 12.37 42.77
C ALA A 189 -5.31 11.48 41.65
N LEU A 190 -4.56 10.43 42.02
CA LEU A 190 -4.03 9.45 41.08
C LEU A 190 -5.14 8.59 40.46
N VAL A 191 -6.08 8.12 41.28
CA VAL A 191 -7.27 7.36 40.83
C VAL A 191 -8.14 8.21 39.90
N ARG A 192 -8.34 9.50 40.21
CA ARG A 192 -9.05 10.43 39.32
C ARG A 192 -8.37 10.55 37.96
N ASN A 193 -7.05 10.73 37.93
CA ASN A 193 -6.28 10.76 36.69
C ASN A 193 -6.38 9.46 35.88
N VAL A 194 -6.33 8.30 36.55
CA VAL A 194 -6.52 6.99 35.89
C VAL A 194 -7.89 6.91 35.24
N ASN A 195 -8.94 7.34 35.94
CA ASN A 195 -10.31 7.31 35.44
C ASN A 195 -10.45 8.22 34.20
N GLU A 196 -10.01 9.48 34.30
CA GLU A 196 -10.04 10.43 33.18
C GLU A 196 -9.25 9.92 31.95
N LYS A 197 -8.04 9.38 32.16
CA LYS A 197 -7.22 8.86 31.06
C LYS A 197 -7.82 7.61 30.43
N THR A 198 -8.45 6.74 31.23
CA THR A 198 -9.16 5.57 30.72
C THR A 198 -10.35 5.99 29.87
N PHE A 199 -11.11 6.98 30.34
CA PHE A 199 -12.25 7.52 29.60
C PHE A 199 -11.85 8.13 28.25
N GLN A 200 -10.78 8.93 28.21
CA GLN A 200 -10.20 9.48 26.97
C GLN A 200 -9.72 8.39 26.00
N THR A 201 -9.19 7.28 26.54
CA THR A 201 -8.74 6.15 25.72
C THR A 201 -9.91 5.40 25.10
N LEU A 202 -10.99 5.22 25.86
CA LEU A 202 -12.22 4.62 25.36
C LEU A 202 -12.87 5.49 24.28
N GLU A 203 -12.87 6.82 24.43
CA GLU A 203 -13.31 7.76 23.37
C GLU A 203 -12.56 7.57 22.07
N PHE A 204 -11.24 7.48 22.18
CA PHE A 204 -10.37 7.29 21.05
C PHE A 204 -10.64 5.93 20.38
N LEU A 205 -10.82 4.87 21.18
CA LEU A 205 -11.11 3.52 20.69
C LEU A 205 -12.44 3.49 19.92
N ASP A 206 -13.50 4.08 20.48
CA ASP A 206 -14.83 4.12 19.86
C ASP A 206 -14.81 4.89 18.54
N THR A 207 -14.21 6.08 18.54
CA THR A 207 -14.09 6.93 17.33
C THR A 207 -13.27 6.22 16.25
N THR A 208 -12.18 5.55 16.62
CA THR A 208 -11.33 4.88 15.63
C THR A 208 -11.91 3.55 15.15
N LEU A 209 -12.65 2.82 16.00
CA LEU A 209 -13.40 1.63 15.59
C LEU A 209 -14.51 2.01 14.61
N LEU A 210 -15.22 3.12 14.86
CA LEU A 210 -16.22 3.64 13.91
C LEU A 210 -15.57 3.99 12.57
N TRP A 211 -14.45 4.74 12.59
CA TRP A 211 -13.71 5.08 11.37
C TRP A 211 -13.16 3.85 10.64
N THR A 212 -12.68 2.85 11.37
CA THR A 212 -12.21 1.58 10.81
C THR A 212 -13.36 0.85 10.12
N ARG A 213 -14.52 0.74 10.77
CA ARG A 213 -15.70 0.11 10.18
C ARG A 213 -16.21 0.86 8.96
N SER A 214 -16.10 2.20 8.92
CA SER A 214 -16.52 3.01 7.75
C SER A 214 -15.60 2.87 6.54
N ASN A 215 -14.32 2.54 6.75
CA ASN A 215 -13.32 2.42 5.68
C ASN A 215 -13.18 1.00 5.09
N PHE A 216 -13.72 -0.03 5.76
CA PHE A 216 -13.59 -1.44 5.34
C PHE A 216 -14.91 -2.09 4.90
N ASP A 217 -15.91 -1.29 4.52
CA ASP A 217 -17.17 -1.71 3.88
C ASP A 217 -18.05 -2.68 4.68
N SER A 218 -18.38 -2.35 5.93
CA SER A 218 -19.57 -2.94 6.59
C SER A 218 -20.04 -2.16 7.83
N ILE A 219 -20.32 -0.85 7.73
CA ILE A 219 -21.23 -0.25 8.73
C ILE A 219 -22.65 -0.61 8.30
N GLN A 220 -23.26 -1.59 8.96
CA GLN A 220 -24.71 -1.70 8.94
C GLN A 220 -25.26 -0.52 9.75
N ILE A 221 -25.63 0.55 9.05
CA ILE A 221 -26.28 1.70 9.66
C ILE A 221 -27.69 1.27 10.03
N THR A 222 -27.98 1.15 11.32
CA THR A 222 -29.33 0.92 11.80
C THR A 222 -30.03 2.26 11.91
N ASN A 223 -31.07 2.47 11.10
CA ASN A 223 -31.77 3.75 11.09
C ASN A 223 -32.96 3.67 12.04
N GLU A 224 -32.87 4.32 13.19
CA GLU A 224 -33.88 4.29 14.24
C GLU A 224 -34.42 5.70 14.51
N GLN A 225 -35.68 5.78 14.95
CA GLN A 225 -36.29 7.04 15.37
C GLN A 225 -35.82 7.38 16.78
N ILE A 226 -35.03 8.44 16.90
CA ILE A 226 -34.33 8.79 18.13
C ILE A 226 -34.72 10.18 18.61
N ASP A 227 -34.86 10.32 19.92
CA ASP A 227 -34.93 11.62 20.58
C ASP A 227 -33.53 12.24 20.69
N LEU A 228 -33.24 13.22 19.83
CA LEU A 228 -31.96 13.92 19.83
C LEU A 228 -31.68 14.61 21.16
N LYS A 229 -32.73 15.11 21.84
CA LYS A 229 -32.57 15.85 23.08
C LYS A 229 -32.05 14.96 24.20
N GLY A 230 -32.55 13.73 24.30
CA GLY A 230 -32.08 12.73 25.26
C GLY A 230 -30.59 12.44 25.11
N ILE A 231 -30.15 12.12 23.89
CA ILE A 231 -28.74 11.83 23.62
C ILE A 231 -27.83 13.01 23.94
N VAL A 232 -28.21 14.22 23.52
CA VAL A 232 -27.43 15.43 23.81
C VAL A 232 -27.36 15.67 25.32
N TRP A 233 -28.45 15.45 26.05
CA TRP A 233 -28.49 15.61 27.50
C TRP A 233 -27.55 14.64 28.22
N ASP A 234 -27.58 13.37 27.84
CA ASP A 234 -26.70 12.35 28.43
C ASP A 234 -25.22 12.67 28.19
N ILE A 235 -24.87 13.15 27.00
CA ILE A 235 -23.50 13.56 26.69
C ILE A 235 -23.10 14.82 27.46
N LEU A 236 -23.99 15.82 27.59
CA LEU A 236 -23.69 17.02 28.37
C LEU A 236 -23.49 16.72 29.86
N ALA A 237 -24.23 15.76 30.42
CA ALA A 237 -24.08 15.33 31.80
C ALA A 237 -22.69 14.74 32.08
N ILE A 238 -22.13 14.00 31.11
CA ILE A 238 -20.77 13.43 31.19
C ILE A 238 -19.70 14.53 31.32
N TYR A 239 -19.86 15.65 30.62
CA TYR A 239 -18.86 16.73 30.60
C TYR A 239 -19.14 17.86 31.59
N ASN A 240 -20.13 17.70 32.48
CA ASN A 240 -20.56 18.77 33.39
C ASN A 240 -19.41 19.33 34.23
N ASP A 241 -18.57 18.47 34.78
CA ASP A 241 -17.38 18.87 35.55
C ASP A 241 -16.38 19.65 34.69
N SER A 242 -16.14 19.21 33.45
CA SER A 242 -15.25 19.90 32.51
C SER A 242 -15.76 21.29 32.12
N PHE A 243 -17.07 21.46 31.96
CA PHE A 243 -17.67 22.78 31.73
C PHE A 243 -17.53 23.69 32.94
N HIS A 244 -17.73 23.14 34.15
CA HIS A 244 -17.62 23.88 35.40
C HIS A 244 -16.18 24.35 35.65
N ASP A 245 -15.20 23.47 35.45
CA ASP A 245 -13.77 23.79 35.61
C ASP A 245 -13.30 24.90 34.66
N LYS A 246 -13.81 24.89 33.43
CA LYS A 246 -13.50 25.93 32.41
C LYS A 246 -14.47 27.12 32.42
N LYS A 247 -15.40 27.18 33.37
CA LYS A 247 -16.45 28.22 33.48
C LYS A 247 -17.20 28.47 32.16
N ILE A 248 -17.51 27.41 31.43
CA ILE A 248 -18.24 27.48 30.16
C ILE A 248 -19.75 27.45 30.47
N THR A 249 -20.50 28.39 29.89
CA THR A 249 -21.97 28.37 29.96
C THR A 249 -22.51 27.62 28.74
N VAL A 250 -23.28 26.56 28.97
CA VAL A 250 -23.93 25.77 27.91
C VAL A 250 -25.39 26.21 27.78
N THR A 251 -25.82 26.55 26.56
CA THR A 251 -27.22 26.86 26.24
C THR A 251 -27.76 25.85 25.24
N GLN A 252 -28.95 25.29 25.51
CA GLN A 252 -29.59 24.30 24.65
C GLN A 252 -30.83 24.92 23.98
N ALA A 253 -30.80 25.03 22.65
CA ALA A 253 -31.91 25.53 21.83
C ALA A 253 -32.54 24.39 20.99
N LEU A 254 -32.90 23.28 21.63
CA LEU A 254 -33.52 22.12 20.98
C LEU A 254 -35.03 22.05 21.27
N SER A 255 -35.83 21.84 20.22
CA SER A 255 -37.27 21.59 20.35
C SER A 255 -37.53 20.31 21.14
N LYS A 256 -38.59 20.29 21.97
CA LYS A 256 -38.94 19.14 22.84
C LYS A 256 -39.32 17.87 22.06
N ASP A 257 -39.79 18.00 20.82
CA ASP A 257 -40.32 16.88 20.03
C ASP A 257 -39.45 16.53 18.82
N LEU A 258 -38.18 16.95 18.82
CA LEU A 258 -37.28 16.74 17.68
C LEU A 258 -36.83 15.28 17.60
N LYS A 259 -37.54 14.50 16.79
CA LYS A 259 -37.15 13.14 16.41
C LYS A 259 -36.39 13.13 15.10
N ILE A 260 -35.28 12.41 15.09
CA ILE A 260 -34.45 12.23 13.88
C ILE A 260 -34.30 10.74 13.58
N SER A 261 -34.16 10.42 12.30
CA SER A 261 -33.85 9.07 11.84
C SER A 261 -32.35 8.97 11.62
N CYS A 262 -31.64 8.28 12.51
CA CYS A 262 -30.22 8.00 12.32
C CYS A 262 -29.78 6.76 13.10
N ASP A 263 -28.50 6.42 13.02
CA ASP A 263 -27.88 5.44 13.91
C ASP A 263 -27.53 6.12 15.25
N PRO A 264 -28.05 5.63 16.38
CA PRO A 264 -27.84 6.27 17.68
C PRO A 264 -26.38 6.22 18.13
N SER A 265 -25.64 5.17 17.75
CA SER A 265 -24.22 5.03 18.08
C SER A 265 -23.38 6.04 17.32
N ILE A 266 -23.64 6.19 16.02
CA ILE A 266 -22.94 7.17 15.18
C ILE A 266 -23.22 8.60 15.64
N LEU A 267 -24.50 8.92 15.89
CA LEU A 267 -24.90 10.23 16.37
C LEU A 267 -24.21 10.56 17.71
N THR A 268 -24.22 9.62 18.64
CA THR A 268 -23.54 9.78 19.94
C THR A 268 -22.06 10.10 19.76
N ILE A 269 -21.36 9.38 18.87
CA ILE A 269 -19.94 9.61 18.59
C ILE A 269 -19.69 10.99 17.97
N VAL A 270 -20.53 11.41 17.01
CA VAL A 270 -20.40 12.73 16.36
C VAL A 270 -20.65 13.84 17.37
N THR A 271 -21.78 13.79 18.09
CA THR A 271 -22.17 14.81 19.08
C THR A 271 -21.12 14.92 20.20
N ARG A 272 -20.62 13.79 20.70
CA ARG A 272 -19.55 13.76 21.71
C ARG A 272 -18.25 14.38 21.21
N ASN A 273 -17.81 14.06 19.98
CA ASN A 273 -16.61 14.66 19.39
C ASN A 273 -16.74 16.19 19.21
N LEU A 274 -17.92 16.67 18.79
CA LEU A 274 -18.18 18.11 18.66
C LEU A 274 -18.14 18.82 20.02
N ILE A 275 -18.80 18.26 21.03
CA ILE A 275 -18.82 18.82 22.39
C ILE A 275 -17.41 18.82 23.01
N SER A 276 -16.66 17.71 22.88
CA SER A 276 -15.28 17.61 23.36
C SER A 276 -14.37 18.66 22.70
N ASN A 277 -14.52 18.87 21.38
CA ASN A 277 -13.82 19.93 20.67
C ASN A 277 -14.23 21.32 21.15
N ALA A 278 -15.52 21.57 21.38
CA ALA A 278 -16.01 22.84 21.91
C ALA A 278 -15.39 23.14 23.29
N ILE A 279 -15.36 22.17 24.20
CA ILE A 279 -14.69 22.33 25.50
C ILE A 279 -13.21 22.62 25.32
N LYS A 280 -12.51 21.90 24.43
CA LYS A 280 -11.08 22.07 24.21
C LYS A 280 -10.72 23.45 23.68
N PHE A 281 -11.46 23.93 22.68
CA PHE A 281 -11.09 25.13 21.91
C PHE A 281 -11.77 26.42 22.36
N THR A 282 -12.86 26.36 23.13
CA THR A 282 -13.48 27.55 23.71
C THR A 282 -12.60 28.08 24.86
N PRO A 283 -12.12 29.34 24.79
CA PRO A 283 -11.40 29.99 25.88
C PRO A 283 -12.32 30.25 27.09
N GLU A 284 -11.74 30.40 28.27
CA GLU A 284 -12.49 30.73 29.49
C GLU A 284 -13.27 32.06 29.31
N GLY A 285 -14.56 32.08 29.65
CA GLY A 285 -15.40 33.28 29.58
C GLY A 285 -15.91 33.68 28.18
N VAL A 286 -15.72 32.84 27.16
CA VAL A 286 -16.24 33.08 25.80
C VAL A 286 -17.54 32.30 25.59
N THR A 287 -18.59 32.98 25.12
CA THR A 287 -19.86 32.36 24.71
C THR A 287 -19.81 32.05 23.22
N ASP A 288 -19.78 30.77 22.85
CA ASP A 288 -19.99 30.33 21.46
C ASP A 288 -21.46 29.93 21.29
N THR A 289 -22.16 30.62 20.39
CA THR A 289 -23.59 30.36 20.12
C THR A 289 -23.80 29.31 19.03
N GLY A 290 -22.73 28.82 18.38
CA GLY A 290 -22.81 27.85 17.28
C GLY A 290 -23.35 28.43 15.95
N ILE A 291 -23.71 29.72 15.91
CA ILE A 291 -24.25 30.42 14.72
C ILE A 291 -23.14 31.25 14.05
N GLY A 292 -21.95 30.66 13.89
CA GLY A 292 -20.79 31.32 13.28
C GLY A 292 -20.57 30.97 11.81
N MET A 293 -21.31 29.99 11.27
CA MET A 293 -21.13 29.54 9.89
C MET A 293 -22.03 30.33 8.96
N THR A 294 -21.45 30.90 7.90
CA THR A 294 -22.24 31.50 6.83
C THR A 294 -23.02 30.41 6.07
N PRO A 295 -24.17 30.72 5.46
CA PRO A 295 -24.94 29.76 4.68
C PRO A 295 -24.12 29.03 3.59
N ASP A 296 -23.14 29.72 3.02
CA ASP A 296 -22.23 29.16 2.01
C ASP A 296 -21.35 28.04 2.59
N VAL A 297 -20.83 28.23 3.81
CA VAL A 297 -20.00 27.23 4.50
C VAL A 297 -20.81 26.00 4.88
N VAL A 298 -22.08 26.17 5.28
CA VAL A 298 -22.99 25.05 5.56
C VAL A 298 -23.24 24.24 4.28
N THR A 299 -23.47 24.92 3.16
CA THR A 299 -23.71 24.28 1.86
C THR A 299 -22.48 23.53 1.37
N GLU A 300 -21.28 24.06 1.61
CA GLU A 300 -20.01 23.41 1.27
C GLU A 300 -19.74 22.17 2.13
N ILE A 301 -19.98 22.24 3.45
CA ILE A 301 -19.83 21.09 4.37
C ILE A 301 -20.80 19.95 4.04
N LEU A 302 -22.00 20.28 3.57
CA LEU A 302 -23.02 19.30 3.17
C LEU A 302 -22.86 18.80 1.72
N SER A 303 -21.81 19.25 1.01
CA SER A 303 -21.49 18.76 -0.33
C SER A 303 -20.56 17.54 -0.28
N ASP A 304 -20.53 16.73 -1.34
CA ASP A 304 -19.65 15.54 -1.44
C ASP A 304 -18.15 15.88 -1.56
N ASN A 305 -17.77 17.17 -1.56
CA ASN A 305 -16.39 17.63 -1.71
C ASN A 305 -15.77 18.02 -0.35
N TYR A 306 -15.07 17.07 0.27
CA TYR A 306 -14.38 17.29 1.53
C TYR A 306 -13.02 17.98 1.33
N THR A 307 -12.82 19.16 1.91
CA THR A 307 -11.49 19.77 2.06
C THR A 307 -11.19 20.09 3.52
N SER A 308 -10.07 19.57 4.04
CA SER A 308 -9.60 19.92 5.38
C SER A 308 -9.10 21.36 5.42
N ARG A 309 -9.67 22.21 6.27
CA ARG A 309 -9.19 23.59 6.49
C ARG A 309 -8.19 23.63 7.65
N ARG A 310 -7.39 24.71 7.72
CA ARG A 310 -6.54 24.99 8.90
C ARG A 310 -7.42 25.19 10.13
N GLY A 311 -6.90 24.84 11.32
CA GLY A 311 -7.63 25.01 12.58
C GLY A 311 -8.02 26.46 12.86
N THR A 312 -8.94 26.68 13.79
CA THR A 312 -9.60 27.97 14.11
C THR A 312 -8.63 29.12 14.46
N ARG A 313 -7.38 28.80 14.82
CA ARG A 313 -6.29 29.76 15.10
C ARG A 313 -5.19 29.80 14.02
N GLN A 314 -5.48 29.32 12.81
CA GLN A 314 -4.50 29.10 11.73
C GLN A 314 -3.30 28.21 12.13
N GLU A 315 -3.50 27.30 13.10
CA GLU A 315 -2.45 26.40 13.54
C GLU A 315 -2.02 25.52 12.34
N LYS A 316 -0.73 25.59 11.99
CA LYS A 316 -0.13 24.69 11.01
C LYS A 316 -0.17 23.28 11.59
N VAL A 317 -0.68 22.32 10.83
CA VAL A 317 -0.16 20.95 10.90
C VAL A 317 1.33 21.11 10.61
N THR A 318 2.19 20.97 11.63
CA THR A 318 3.63 21.17 11.48
C THR A 318 4.17 20.04 10.60
N GLU A 319 4.12 20.21 9.28
CA GLU A 319 4.83 19.32 8.38
C GLU A 319 6.33 19.56 8.59
N THR A 320 6.99 18.61 9.25
CA THR A 320 8.44 18.55 9.35
C THR A 320 9.03 18.67 7.94
N PRO A 321 9.92 19.65 7.68
CA PRO A 321 10.43 19.93 6.33
C PRO A 321 11.29 18.77 5.81
N TYR A 322 11.33 18.58 4.50
CA TYR A 322 12.25 17.62 3.89
C TYR A 322 13.69 18.11 4.05
N LYS A 323 14.61 17.20 4.41
CA LYS A 323 16.04 17.51 4.41
C LYS A 323 16.49 17.73 2.95
N PRO A 324 17.28 18.78 2.65
CA PRO A 324 17.75 19.04 1.28
C PRO A 324 18.61 17.90 0.75
N SER A 325 18.43 17.56 -0.53
CA SER A 325 19.13 16.44 -1.18
C SER A 325 20.66 16.60 -1.28
N GLU A 326 21.17 17.81 -1.05
CA GLU A 326 22.61 18.13 -1.00
C GLU A 326 23.24 17.81 0.36
N GLU A 327 22.44 17.61 1.40
CA GLU A 327 22.90 17.38 2.78
C GLU A 327 23.01 15.90 3.15
N PHE A 328 22.60 14.99 2.26
CA PHE A 328 22.68 13.55 2.48
C PHE A 328 22.88 12.81 1.16
N GLN A 329 23.49 11.63 1.25
CA GLN A 329 23.71 10.74 0.12
C GLN A 329 23.02 9.41 0.39
N ILE A 330 22.38 8.86 -0.65
CA ILE A 330 21.82 7.51 -0.61
C ILE A 330 22.41 6.69 -1.75
N GLN A 331 22.93 5.53 -1.41
CA GLN A 331 23.46 4.56 -2.36
C GLN A 331 22.68 3.25 -2.25
N VAL A 332 22.27 2.74 -3.41
CA VAL A 332 21.61 1.44 -3.56
C VAL A 332 22.67 0.35 -3.64
N ASP A 333 22.53 -0.69 -2.83
CA ASP A 333 23.40 -1.87 -2.81
C ASP A 333 22.58 -3.16 -2.99
N PHE A 334 23.14 -4.12 -3.75
CA PHE A 334 22.50 -5.40 -4.05
C PHE A 334 23.33 -6.55 -3.50
N GLN A 335 22.70 -7.37 -2.68
CA GLN A 335 23.27 -8.62 -2.20
C GLN A 335 22.43 -9.79 -2.71
N PHE A 336 23.05 -10.92 -3.01
CA PHE A 336 22.33 -12.14 -3.34
C PHE A 336 22.17 -12.97 -2.06
N LYS A 337 20.94 -13.16 -1.60
CA LYS A 337 20.62 -13.98 -0.41
C LYS A 337 19.76 -15.18 -0.79
N GLN A 338 19.91 -16.30 -0.08
CA GLN A 338 18.97 -17.41 -0.13
C GLN A 338 17.80 -17.13 0.84
N ARG A 339 16.58 -17.55 0.47
CA ARG A 339 15.42 -17.43 1.34
C ARG A 339 15.45 -18.60 2.33
N ASN A 340 15.71 -18.33 3.60
CA ASN A 340 15.58 -19.35 4.63
C ASN A 340 14.09 -19.69 4.77
N ASN A 341 13.72 -20.97 4.57
CA ASN A 341 12.41 -21.47 4.99
C ASN A 341 12.34 -21.31 6.50
N THR A 342 11.41 -20.47 6.98
CA THR A 342 11.25 -20.18 8.39
C THR A 342 10.98 -21.49 9.15
N SER A 343 11.78 -21.71 10.20
CA SER A 343 11.69 -22.84 11.11
C SER A 343 10.34 -22.91 11.84
N ALA A 344 9.63 -24.00 11.61
CA ALA A 344 8.64 -24.76 12.40
C ALA A 344 7.79 -24.16 13.57
N ASN A 345 7.98 -22.95 14.10
CA ASN A 345 7.35 -22.54 15.37
C ASN A 345 6.61 -21.18 15.37
N THR A 346 6.13 -20.69 14.22
CA THR A 346 5.15 -19.59 14.19
C THR A 346 3.83 -20.07 13.59
N VAL A 347 2.81 -20.17 14.43
CA VAL A 347 1.41 -20.36 14.01
C VAL A 347 0.87 -18.99 13.60
N GLU A 348 0.76 -18.75 12.28
CA GLU A 348 0.03 -17.62 11.73
C GLU A 348 -1.42 -18.03 11.47
N PHE A 349 -2.38 -17.39 12.14
CA PHE A 349 -3.81 -17.56 11.90
C PHE A 349 -4.27 -16.84 10.62
N VAL A 350 -3.75 -17.24 9.46
CA VAL A 350 -4.34 -16.94 8.15
C VAL A 350 -3.97 -18.06 7.17
N GLU A 351 -4.70 -19.18 7.21
CA GLU A 351 -4.63 -20.16 6.13
C GLU A 351 -5.34 -19.57 4.90
N THR A 352 -4.57 -19.22 3.87
CA THR A 352 -5.06 -18.87 2.53
C THR A 352 -4.41 -19.77 1.49
N ASP A 353 -5.14 -20.05 0.42
CA ASP A 353 -4.74 -20.93 -0.70
C ASP A 353 -3.41 -20.55 -1.38
N VAL A 354 -2.87 -19.36 -1.09
CA VAL A 354 -1.54 -18.90 -1.51
C VAL A 354 -0.42 -19.78 -0.92
N GLN A 355 -0.63 -20.44 0.22
CA GLN A 355 0.38 -21.33 0.81
C GLN A 355 0.47 -22.71 0.14
N ARG A 356 -0.56 -23.20 -0.56
CA ARG A 356 -0.43 -24.46 -1.35
C ARG A 356 0.54 -24.32 -2.52
N ALA A 357 0.73 -23.10 -3.04
CA ALA A 357 1.72 -22.79 -4.07
C ALA A 357 3.13 -22.50 -3.52
N LYS A 358 3.30 -22.29 -2.20
CA LYS A 358 4.61 -22.00 -1.57
C LYS A 358 5.46 -23.25 -1.30
N ASN A 359 4.89 -24.44 -1.37
CA ASN A 359 5.62 -25.70 -1.15
C ASN A 359 6.24 -26.30 -2.43
N GLN A 360 6.22 -25.60 -3.56
CA GLN A 360 7.00 -25.98 -4.74
C GLN A 360 8.22 -25.05 -4.92
N SER A 361 9.33 -25.53 -4.36
CA SER A 361 10.72 -25.37 -4.84
C SER A 361 11.14 -24.04 -5.50
N SER A 362 11.89 -23.19 -4.79
CA SER A 362 13.04 -22.50 -5.41
C SER A 362 14.10 -22.15 -4.36
N THR A 363 15.13 -22.97 -4.25
CA THR A 363 16.35 -22.75 -3.43
C THR A 363 17.38 -21.90 -4.18
N GLY A 364 16.94 -20.84 -4.86
CA GLY A 364 17.80 -19.95 -5.64
C GLY A 364 18.26 -18.71 -4.87
N LEU A 365 19.48 -18.24 -5.12
CA LEU A 365 19.97 -16.92 -4.69
C LEU A 365 19.12 -15.83 -5.37
N ARG A 366 18.51 -14.94 -4.58
CA ARG A 366 17.69 -13.84 -5.08
C ARG A 366 18.27 -12.48 -4.72
N PRO A 367 18.09 -11.47 -5.58
CA PRO A 367 18.52 -10.11 -5.31
C PRO A 367 17.80 -9.53 -4.08
N TYR A 368 18.61 -8.98 -3.17
CA TYR A 368 18.24 -8.45 -1.88
C TYR A 368 18.75 -7.01 -1.78
N LEU A 369 17.83 -6.09 -1.51
CA LEU A 369 18.05 -4.66 -1.60
C LEU A 369 18.44 -4.07 -0.24
N ILE A 370 19.56 -3.36 -0.21
CA ILE A 370 20.02 -2.60 0.95
C ILE A 370 20.25 -1.15 0.51
N LEU A 371 19.73 -0.19 1.28
CA LEU A 371 20.00 1.22 1.05
C LEU A 371 21.00 1.72 2.09
N ASN A 372 22.07 2.37 1.63
CA ASN A 372 23.07 2.99 2.47
C ASN A 372 22.84 4.49 2.50
N LEU A 373 22.45 5.03 3.66
CA LEU A 373 22.26 6.47 3.90
C LEU A 373 23.49 7.05 4.59
N LYS A 374 24.00 8.18 4.11
CA LYS A 374 25.04 8.99 4.74
C LYS A 374 24.59 10.44 4.85
N PHE A 375 24.92 11.09 5.96
CA PHE A 375 24.67 12.54 6.14
C PHE A 375 25.96 13.31 5.83
N LEU A 376 25.88 14.25 4.89
CA LEU A 376 26.98 15.12 4.45
C LEU A 376 27.01 16.42 5.25
N LYS A 377 25.85 16.89 5.72
CA LYS A 377 25.69 18.07 6.59
C LYS A 377 24.60 17.84 7.64
N LEU A 378 24.84 18.33 8.85
CA LEU A 378 23.92 18.26 9.99
C LEU A 378 23.71 19.66 10.56
N SER A 379 22.47 19.96 10.96
CA SER A 379 22.18 21.16 11.75
C SER A 379 22.58 20.95 13.22
N ASP A 380 22.96 22.01 13.92
CA ASP A 380 23.28 21.99 15.37
C ASP A 380 22.13 21.44 16.23
N GLN A 381 20.90 21.45 15.70
CA GLN A 381 19.72 20.93 16.37
C GLN A 381 19.45 19.43 16.07
N GLU A 382 20.16 18.79 15.15
CA GLU A 382 19.94 17.40 14.74
C GLU A 382 20.83 16.44 15.57
N VAL A 383 20.23 15.70 16.51
CA VAL A 383 20.97 14.84 17.45
C VAL A 383 20.67 13.35 17.27
N LYS A 384 19.46 13.01 16.79
CA LYS A 384 19.01 11.63 16.62
C LYS A 384 18.39 11.41 15.25
N VAL A 385 18.61 10.21 14.71
CA VAL A 385 17.99 9.73 13.49
C VAL A 385 17.18 8.46 13.77
N LYS A 386 15.95 8.43 13.28
CA LYS A 386 15.04 7.29 13.38
C LYS A 386 14.51 6.95 11.99
N ALA A 387 14.72 5.71 11.55
CA ALA A 387 14.13 5.21 10.31
C ALA A 387 12.95 4.28 10.64
N VAL A 388 11.80 4.55 10.03
CA VAL A 388 10.56 3.82 10.22
C VAL A 388 10.00 3.47 8.85
N ASN A 389 9.63 2.22 8.66
CA ASN A 389 9.03 1.81 7.40
C ASN A 389 7.51 2.08 7.34
N ASN A 390 6.87 1.85 6.19
CA ASN A 390 5.41 2.02 6.04
C ASN A 390 4.55 1.15 6.96
N VAL A 391 5.10 0.08 7.53
CA VAL A 391 4.44 -0.77 8.52
C VAL A 391 4.77 -0.32 9.95
N HIS A 392 5.31 0.88 10.11
CA HIS A 392 5.73 1.51 11.37
C HIS A 392 6.75 0.71 12.19
N HIS A 393 7.42 -0.25 11.57
CA HIS A 393 8.52 -0.97 12.20
C HIS A 393 9.78 -0.09 12.18
N VAL A 394 10.40 0.06 13.34
CA VAL A 394 11.61 0.86 13.52
C VAL A 394 12.79 0.06 13.00
N LEU A 395 13.38 0.51 11.89
CA LEU A 395 14.55 -0.12 11.29
C LEU A 395 15.80 0.19 12.09
N PHE A 396 15.93 1.45 12.53
CA PHE A 396 16.93 1.86 13.51
C PHE A 396 16.52 3.16 14.21
N ASN A 397 17.09 3.37 15.39
CA ASN A 397 17.02 4.61 16.14
C ASN A 397 18.39 4.84 16.81
N LYS A 398 19.16 5.81 16.33
CA LYS A 398 20.57 6.01 16.74
C LYS A 398 20.87 7.50 16.91
N LYS A 399 21.92 7.80 17.68
CA LYS A 399 22.53 9.14 17.65
C LYS A 399 23.11 9.38 16.25
N ILE A 400 22.87 10.57 15.73
CA ILE A 400 23.36 10.93 14.40
C ILE A 400 24.84 11.31 14.48
N LYS A 401 25.62 10.88 13.49
CA LYS A 401 27.03 11.24 13.32
C LYS A 401 27.27 11.54 11.85
N LEU A 402 28.11 12.55 11.59
CA LEU A 402 28.52 12.90 10.23
C LEU A 402 29.35 11.75 9.64
N GLU A 403 29.20 11.47 8.34
CA GLU A 403 29.92 10.41 7.59
C GLU A 403 29.64 8.95 7.99
N ASP A 404 28.88 8.69 9.06
CA ASP A 404 28.41 7.35 9.39
C ASP A 404 27.45 6.82 8.31
N THR A 405 27.58 5.52 7.99
CA THR A 405 26.70 4.84 7.03
C THR A 405 25.58 4.10 7.76
N TYR A 406 24.35 4.52 7.52
CA TYR A 406 23.14 3.90 8.06
C TYR A 406 22.55 2.94 7.03
N LYS A 407 22.61 1.64 7.32
CA LYS A 407 22.06 0.59 6.46
C LYS A 407 20.56 0.43 6.71
N ILE A 408 19.77 0.49 5.65
CA ILE A 408 18.33 0.30 5.62
C ILE A 408 18.07 -0.98 4.84
N ASP A 409 17.54 -1.99 5.52
CA ASP A 409 17.19 -3.26 4.91
C ASP A 409 15.80 -3.17 4.27
N MET A 410 15.73 -3.36 2.95
CA MET A 410 14.47 -3.31 2.19
C MET A 410 13.93 -4.71 1.86
N GLY A 411 14.73 -5.77 2.01
CA GLY A 411 14.33 -7.13 1.66
C GLY A 411 14.57 -7.54 0.20
N PHE A 412 13.95 -8.64 -0.23
CA PHE A 412 14.08 -9.15 -1.60
C PHE A 412 13.38 -8.24 -2.61
N THR A 413 14.01 -7.99 -3.76
CA THR A 413 13.48 -7.04 -4.76
C THR A 413 12.10 -7.42 -5.29
N ASP A 414 11.83 -8.73 -5.45
CA ASP A 414 10.52 -9.24 -5.87
C ASP A 414 9.43 -8.93 -4.83
N ASP A 415 9.79 -9.00 -3.55
CA ASP A 415 8.90 -8.71 -2.43
C ASP A 415 8.69 -7.20 -2.30
N VAL A 416 9.72 -6.37 -2.54
CA VAL A 416 9.61 -4.90 -2.54
C VAL A 416 8.73 -4.41 -3.69
N LYS A 417 8.99 -4.86 -4.93
CA LYS A 417 8.14 -4.57 -6.12
C LYS A 417 6.74 -5.14 -5.93
N GLY A 418 6.64 -6.30 -5.28
CA GLY A 418 5.39 -6.95 -4.90
C GLY A 418 4.66 -6.29 -3.72
N ARG A 419 5.25 -5.28 -3.07
CA ARG A 419 4.81 -4.67 -1.80
C ARG A 419 4.53 -5.67 -0.66
N VAL A 420 5.20 -6.81 -0.73
CA VAL A 420 5.19 -7.87 0.28
C VAL A 420 6.11 -7.49 1.44
N THR A 421 7.23 -6.82 1.16
CA THR A 421 8.11 -6.20 2.16
C THR A 421 7.92 -4.67 2.19
N PRO A 422 8.39 -4.00 3.25
CA PRO A 422 8.27 -2.56 3.37
C PRO A 422 8.92 -1.83 2.18
N HIS A 423 8.14 -1.01 1.49
CA HIS A 423 8.52 -0.34 0.23
C HIS A 423 8.61 1.20 0.38
N GLU A 424 8.32 1.70 1.58
CA GLU A 424 8.52 3.09 1.96
C GLU A 424 9.26 3.15 3.30
N VAL A 425 10.22 4.06 3.41
CA VAL A 425 10.95 4.35 4.64
C VAL A 425 10.95 5.84 4.89
N ASN A 426 10.41 6.24 6.03
CA ASN A 426 10.45 7.59 6.55
C ASN A 426 11.58 7.70 7.58
N ILE A 427 12.55 8.56 7.28
CA ILE A 427 13.68 8.85 8.17
C ILE A 427 13.40 10.22 8.79
N VAL A 428 13.33 10.28 10.11
CA VAL A 428 13.07 11.50 10.86
C VAL A 428 14.32 11.86 11.67
N LEU A 429 14.72 13.12 11.57
CA LEU A 429 15.77 13.72 12.39
C LEU A 429 15.11 14.54 13.51
N SER A 430 15.69 14.48 14.70
CA SER A 430 15.13 15.13 15.89
C SER A 430 16.19 15.75 16.78
N SER A 431 15.76 16.77 17.52
CA SER A 431 16.57 17.43 18.54
C SER A 431 16.62 16.66 19.86
N ASN A 432 17.42 17.15 20.81
CA ASN A 432 17.51 16.57 22.15
C ASN A 432 16.16 16.52 22.87
N ASP A 433 15.30 17.50 22.62
CA ASP A 433 13.94 17.62 23.18
C ASP A 433 12.90 16.79 22.41
N LYS A 434 13.34 15.89 21.52
CA LYS A 434 12.51 15.02 20.67
C LYS A 434 11.60 15.76 19.68
N LYS A 435 11.87 17.03 19.39
CA LYS A 435 11.17 17.78 18.34
C LYS A 435 11.72 17.37 16.97
N GLU A 436 10.84 17.05 16.03
CA GLU A 436 11.24 16.73 14.66
C GLU A 436 11.78 17.99 13.96
N THR A 437 12.97 17.87 13.37
CA THR A 437 13.66 18.99 12.72
C THR A 437 13.60 18.88 11.20
N SER A 438 13.85 17.68 10.67
CA SER A 438 13.82 17.41 9.23
C SER A 438 13.45 15.93 8.96
N ARG A 439 12.97 15.64 7.75
CA ARG A 439 12.61 14.29 7.32
C ARG A 439 13.17 13.93 5.94
N ILE A 440 13.40 12.65 5.70
CA ILE A 440 13.70 12.09 4.37
C ILE A 440 12.69 10.99 4.10
N ARG A 441 12.03 11.03 2.94
CA ARG A 441 11.08 9.99 2.51
C ARG A 441 11.65 9.20 1.36
N LEU A 442 11.79 7.90 1.56
CA LEU A 442 12.25 6.94 0.56
C LEU A 442 11.09 6.08 0.14
N PHE A 443 10.87 5.95 -1.17
CA PHE A 443 9.77 5.19 -1.72
C PHE A 443 10.21 4.43 -2.97
N ILE A 444 9.81 3.17 -3.06
CA ILE A 444 10.06 2.34 -4.24
C ILE A 444 8.71 2.10 -4.93
N LYS A 445 8.61 2.53 -6.19
CA LYS A 445 7.45 2.31 -7.05
C LYS A 445 7.37 0.85 -7.51
N ASP A 446 6.19 0.45 -7.95
CA ASP A 446 5.88 -0.91 -8.43
C ASP A 446 6.76 -1.33 -9.63
N ASP A 447 7.22 -0.35 -10.42
CA ASP A 447 8.11 -0.53 -11.57
C ASP A 447 9.60 -0.66 -11.19
N GLY A 448 9.96 -0.56 -9.90
CA GLY A 448 11.34 -0.55 -9.42
C GLY A 448 11.98 0.83 -9.38
N THR A 449 11.23 1.91 -9.68
CA THR A 449 11.76 3.28 -9.59
C THR A 449 11.96 3.66 -8.12
N PHE A 450 13.17 4.08 -7.80
CA PHE A 450 13.59 4.58 -6.49
C PHE A 450 13.37 6.10 -6.41
N VAL A 451 12.55 6.55 -5.45
CA VAL A 451 12.14 7.94 -5.24
C VAL A 451 12.59 8.43 -3.87
N VAL A 452 13.19 9.62 -3.81
CA VAL A 452 13.68 10.26 -2.59
C VAL A 452 13.11 11.67 -2.53
N ASN A 453 12.40 12.01 -1.45
CA ASN A 453 11.74 13.31 -1.26
C ASN A 453 10.86 13.73 -2.47
N GLY A 454 10.28 12.76 -3.18
CA GLY A 454 9.45 12.98 -4.37
C GLY A 454 10.21 12.97 -5.71
N GLU A 455 11.54 12.99 -5.71
CA GLU A 455 12.36 12.96 -6.93
C GLU A 455 12.81 11.54 -7.26
N ALA A 456 12.65 11.12 -8.52
CA ALA A 456 13.16 9.84 -9.00
C ALA A 456 14.70 9.89 -9.07
N ARG A 457 15.36 8.94 -8.42
CA ARG A 457 16.83 8.85 -8.31
C ARG A 457 17.43 7.67 -9.09
N GLY A 458 16.59 6.80 -9.64
CA GLY A 458 17.00 5.67 -10.46
C GLY A 458 15.91 4.59 -10.54
N LYS A 459 16.17 3.53 -11.29
CA LYS A 459 15.30 2.36 -11.43
C LYS A 459 16.17 1.11 -11.38
N PHE A 460 15.67 0.03 -10.78
CA PHE A 460 16.40 -1.24 -10.71
C PHE A 460 15.53 -2.45 -11.12
#